data_AF-A0A6B3EWR3-F1
#
_entry.id   AF-A0A6B3EWR3-F1
#
_cell.length_a   1.000
_cell.length_b   1.000
_cell.length_c   1.000
_cell.angle_alpha   90.00
_cell.angle_beta   90.00
_cell.angle_gamma   90.00
#
_symmetry.space_group_name_H-M   'P 1'
#
loop_
_entity.id
_entity.type
_entity.pdbx_description
1 polymer ?
#
loop_
_entity_poly.entity_id
_entity_poly.type
_entity_poly.pdbx_seq_one_letter_code
_entity_poly.pdbx_strand_id
1 'polypeptide(L)'
;GAARNTGIDAAHPDAEFLAFVDSDDMVPADAYRLMLASLDASGSDFATGNVRHIDSRRVWQSPMHRFLGAGAEQRTHVTRKQKLLTDRIACNKVFRKDFWTRHGLRFPVGVLYEDTPVIVPAHFLAEAVDIVSEPVYYWRMREGEAGPSITQRRTEPRAVRDRAAAVTQVSRFLAGRPEP
;
A
#
# COMPACT_ATOMS: atom_id res chain seq x y z
N GLY A 1 3.22 9.28 -7.59
CA GLY A 1 1.86 9.65 -8.05
C GLY A 1 1.70 9.53 -9.55
N ALA A 2 2.17 10.51 -10.33
CA ALA A 2 1.97 10.57 -11.78
C ALA A 2 2.38 9.29 -12.53
N ALA A 3 3.59 8.76 -12.28
CA ALA A 3 4.06 7.53 -12.93
C ALA A 3 3.14 6.32 -12.68
N ARG A 4 2.60 6.18 -11.46
CA ARG A 4 1.65 5.10 -11.13
C ARG A 4 0.33 5.29 -11.87
N ASN A 5 -0.18 6.52 -11.97
CA ASN A 5 -1.38 6.79 -12.76
C ASN A 5 -1.17 6.48 -14.26
N THR A 6 -0.03 6.87 -14.83
CA THR A 6 0.32 6.50 -16.20
C THR A 6 0.34 4.98 -16.41
N GLY A 7 0.89 4.23 -15.45
CA GLY A 7 0.86 2.76 -15.48
C GLY A 7 -0.56 2.19 -15.40
N ILE A 8 -1.43 2.78 -14.57
CA ILE A 8 -2.84 2.38 -14.47
C ILE A 8 -3.56 2.64 -15.81
N ASP A 9 -3.35 3.80 -16.42
CA ASP A 9 -4.01 4.16 -17.68
C ASP A 9 -3.49 3.32 -18.86
N ALA A 10 -2.24 2.85 -18.80
CA ALA A 10 -1.63 1.97 -19.79
C ALA A 10 -1.88 0.47 -19.54
N ALA A 11 -2.54 0.10 -18.44
CA ALA A 11 -2.81 -1.30 -18.12
C ALA A 11 -3.67 -1.96 -19.20
N HIS A 12 -3.36 -3.21 -19.54
CA HIS A 12 -4.12 -3.96 -20.54
C HIS A 12 -5.63 -3.97 -20.20
N PRO A 13 -6.54 -3.86 -21.17
CA PRO A 13 -7.98 -3.93 -20.93
C PRO A 13 -8.38 -5.15 -20.09
N ASP A 14 -7.83 -6.31 -20.42
CA ASP A 14 -8.10 -7.60 -19.76
C ASP A 14 -7.30 -7.83 -18.47
N ALA A 15 -6.51 -6.85 -18.00
CA ALA A 15 -5.81 -6.99 -16.72
C ALA A 15 -6.83 -7.07 -15.59
N GLU A 16 -6.77 -8.13 -14.78
CA GLU A 16 -7.70 -8.33 -13.65
C GLU A 16 -7.23 -7.67 -12.36
N PHE A 17 -5.91 -7.47 -12.23
CA PHE A 17 -5.27 -6.99 -11.02
C PHE A 17 -4.30 -5.85 -11.29
N LEU A 18 -4.09 -5.01 -10.28
CA LEU A 18 -3.11 -3.94 -10.24
C LEU A 18 -2.16 -4.16 -9.06
N ALA A 19 -0.86 -4.01 -9.31
CA ALA A 19 0.19 -4.01 -8.31
C ALA A 19 1.18 -2.88 -8.62
N PHE A 20 1.84 -2.38 -7.58
CA PHE A 20 2.79 -1.27 -7.70
C PHE A 20 4.12 -1.69 -7.10
N VAL A 21 5.22 -1.33 -7.75
CA VAL A 21 6.58 -1.62 -7.28
C VAL A 21 7.44 -0.40 -7.53
N ASP A 22 8.17 0.04 -6.51
CA ASP A 22 9.12 1.13 -6.66
C ASP A 22 10.42 0.59 -7.29
N SER A 23 11.06 1.40 -8.13
CA SER A 23 12.17 0.94 -8.99
C SER A 23 13.44 0.55 -8.24
N ASP A 24 13.56 0.94 -6.96
CA ASP A 24 14.68 0.58 -6.10
C ASP A 24 14.36 -0.56 -5.12
N ASP A 25 13.16 -1.12 -5.14
CA ASP A 25 12.74 -2.20 -4.26
C ASP A 25 12.77 -3.57 -4.93
N MET A 26 12.46 -4.63 -4.18
CA MET A 26 12.43 -6.00 -4.69
C MET A 26 11.17 -6.74 -4.25
N VAL A 27 10.71 -7.66 -5.09
CA VAL A 27 9.50 -8.46 -4.84
C VAL A 27 9.86 -9.94 -4.69
N PRO A 28 9.35 -10.58 -3.61
CA PRO A 28 9.13 -12.00 -3.48
C PRO A 28 9.01 -12.82 -4.76
N ALA A 29 9.78 -13.88 -5.02
CA ALA A 29 9.47 -14.75 -6.16
C ALA A 29 8.01 -15.27 -6.13
N ASP A 30 7.51 -15.58 -4.92
CA ASP A 30 6.15 -16.08 -4.70
C ASP A 30 5.12 -15.00 -4.31
N ALA A 31 5.52 -13.73 -4.21
CA ALA A 31 4.67 -12.68 -3.63
C ALA A 31 3.31 -12.57 -4.32
N TYR A 32 3.31 -12.42 -5.65
CA TYR A 32 2.07 -12.30 -6.41
C TYR A 32 1.29 -13.60 -6.43
N ARG A 33 1.96 -14.75 -6.54
CA ARG A 33 1.28 -16.07 -6.49
C ARG A 33 0.49 -16.24 -5.19
N LEU A 34 1.08 -15.89 -4.04
CA LEU A 34 0.44 -15.99 -2.73
C LEU A 34 -0.74 -15.02 -2.60
N MET A 35 -0.56 -13.75 -3.00
CA MET A 35 -1.61 -12.75 -2.92
C MET A 35 -2.78 -13.05 -3.85
N LEU A 36 -2.52 -13.45 -5.10
CA LEU A 36 -3.55 -13.82 -6.07
C LEU A 36 -4.30 -15.06 -5.63
N ALA A 37 -3.61 -16.11 -5.16
CA ALA A 37 -4.26 -17.31 -4.65
C ALA A 37 -5.19 -17.00 -3.45
N SER A 38 -4.81 -16.08 -2.57
CA SER A 38 -5.70 -15.63 -1.49
C SER A 38 -6.93 -14.92 -2.04
N LEU A 39 -6.74 -13.98 -2.97
CA LEU A 39 -7.82 -13.20 -3.57
C LEU A 39 -8.82 -14.06 -4.34
N ASP A 40 -8.35 -15.07 -5.05
CA ASP A 40 -9.19 -15.99 -5.82
C ASP A 40 -10.01 -16.89 -4.88
N ALA A 41 -9.43 -17.30 -3.74
CA ALA A 41 -10.14 -18.08 -2.74
C ALA A 41 -11.17 -17.25 -1.94
N SER A 42 -10.88 -15.98 -1.65
CA SER A 42 -11.67 -15.15 -0.74
C SER A 42 -12.70 -14.25 -1.43
N GLY A 43 -12.46 -13.90 -2.70
CA GLY A 43 -13.20 -12.87 -3.42
C GLY A 43 -12.99 -11.45 -2.85
N SER A 44 -11.96 -11.22 -2.03
CA SER A 44 -11.67 -9.88 -1.49
C SER A 44 -11.27 -8.87 -2.57
N ASP A 45 -11.43 -7.57 -2.27
CA ASP A 45 -11.13 -6.49 -3.22
C ASP A 45 -9.62 -6.32 -3.42
N PHE A 46 -8.83 -6.54 -2.37
CA PHE A 46 -7.38 -6.52 -2.45
C PHE A 46 -6.72 -7.29 -1.29
N ALA A 47 -5.45 -7.66 -1.51
CA ALA A 47 -4.62 -8.32 -0.53
C ALA A 47 -3.48 -7.38 -0.11
N THR A 48 -3.09 -7.42 1.16
CA THR A 48 -1.89 -6.79 1.70
C THR A 48 -0.98 -7.86 2.30
N GLY A 49 0.33 -7.75 2.06
CA GLY A 49 1.31 -8.70 2.59
C GLY A 49 2.40 -8.07 3.42
N ASN A 50 3.14 -8.90 4.16
CA ASN A 50 4.17 -8.42 5.05
C ASN A 50 5.36 -7.80 4.28
N VAL A 51 6.04 -6.85 4.92
CA VAL A 51 7.14 -6.08 4.34
C VAL A 51 8.39 -6.24 5.19
N ARG A 52 9.52 -6.48 4.53
CA ARG A 52 10.83 -6.48 5.17
C ARG A 52 11.68 -5.36 4.57
N HIS A 53 12.53 -4.76 5.40
CA HIS A 53 13.57 -3.88 4.93
C HIS A 53 14.75 -4.71 4.42
N ILE A 54 15.47 -4.20 3.42
CA ILE A 54 16.70 -4.79 2.89
C ILE A 54 17.76 -3.71 2.71
N ASP A 55 19.01 -4.03 3.04
CA ASP A 55 20.20 -3.25 2.69
C ASP A 55 21.27 -4.17 2.07
N SER A 56 22.50 -3.66 1.92
CA SER A 56 23.62 -4.41 1.34
C SER A 56 24.06 -5.61 2.19
N ARG A 57 23.63 -5.70 3.46
CA ARG A 57 24.16 -6.64 4.47
C ARG A 57 23.10 -7.57 5.01
N ARG A 58 21.83 -7.14 5.08
CA ARG A 58 20.78 -7.89 5.76
C ARG A 58 19.37 -7.56 5.30
N VAL A 59 18.45 -8.45 5.69
CA VAL A 59 16.99 -8.30 5.59
C VAL A 59 16.40 -8.36 7.00
N TRP A 60 15.48 -7.46 7.34
CA TRP A 60 14.82 -7.46 8.66
C TRP A 60 13.37 -6.99 8.60
N GLN A 61 12.58 -7.32 9.62
CA GLN A 61 11.16 -6.96 9.67
C GLN A 61 10.98 -5.44 9.71
N SER A 62 10.14 -4.91 8.80
CA SER A 62 9.71 -3.51 8.86
C SER A 62 8.86 -3.30 10.12
N PRO A 63 9.19 -2.35 11.02
CA PRO A 63 8.44 -2.15 12.26
C PRO A 63 6.96 -1.84 12.03
N MET A 64 6.64 -1.04 11.00
CA MET A 64 5.26 -0.65 10.66
C MET A 64 4.42 -1.87 10.23
N HIS A 65 5.04 -2.84 9.57
CA HIS A 65 4.35 -3.98 8.97
C HIS A 65 4.42 -5.25 9.82
N ARG A 66 5.01 -5.19 11.03
CA ARG A 66 5.17 -6.36 11.91
C ARG A 66 3.83 -7.05 12.20
N PHE A 67 2.74 -6.29 12.27
CA PHE A 67 1.41 -6.86 12.54
C PHE A 67 0.90 -7.75 11.41
N LEU A 68 1.37 -7.58 10.18
CA LEU A 68 1.00 -8.44 9.04
C LEU A 68 1.64 -9.83 9.18
N GLY A 69 2.80 -9.93 9.82
CA GLY A 69 3.44 -11.20 10.15
C GLY A 69 2.79 -11.97 11.31
N ALA A 70 1.72 -11.47 11.93
CA ALA A 70 1.06 -12.13 13.06
C ALA A 70 0.11 -13.26 12.65
N GLY A 71 -0.15 -13.42 11.35
CA GLY A 71 -0.99 -14.48 10.79
C GLY A 71 -1.76 -14.02 9.57
N ALA A 72 -1.96 -14.93 8.62
CA ALA A 72 -2.81 -14.71 7.47
C ALA A 72 -4.29 -14.62 7.92
N GLU A 73 -5.06 -13.78 7.25
CA GLU A 73 -6.47 -13.57 7.54
C GLU A 73 -7.19 -13.17 6.27
N GLN A 74 -8.20 -13.93 5.87
CA GLN A 74 -9.00 -13.63 4.69
C GLN A 74 -10.25 -12.84 5.04
N ARG A 75 -10.73 -12.06 4.09
CA ARG A 75 -11.97 -11.27 4.19
C ARG A 75 -12.08 -10.42 5.46
N THR A 76 -10.98 -9.85 5.94
CA THR A 76 -11.01 -8.91 7.06
C THR A 76 -11.45 -7.52 6.60
N HIS A 77 -11.59 -6.57 7.51
CA HIS A 77 -11.93 -5.19 7.20
C HIS A 77 -11.32 -4.25 8.23
N VAL A 78 -11.17 -2.98 7.88
CA VAL A 78 -10.54 -1.98 8.74
C VAL A 78 -11.30 -1.74 10.05
N THR A 79 -12.62 -1.94 10.05
CA THR A 79 -13.46 -1.88 11.28
C THR A 79 -13.16 -3.01 12.26
N ARG A 80 -12.76 -4.19 11.75
CA ARG A 80 -12.35 -5.35 12.56
C ARG A 80 -10.87 -5.29 12.92
N LYS A 81 -10.03 -4.80 12.02
CA LYS A 81 -8.56 -4.78 12.15
C LYS A 81 -8.00 -3.40 11.84
N GLN A 82 -8.21 -2.46 12.76
CA GLN A 82 -7.82 -1.04 12.61
C GLN A 82 -6.33 -0.83 12.31
N LYS A 83 -5.46 -1.78 12.69
CA LYS A 83 -4.03 -1.74 12.35
C LYS A 83 -3.76 -1.68 10.85
N LEU A 84 -4.70 -2.11 10.00
CA LEU A 84 -4.62 -1.95 8.55
C LEU A 84 -4.43 -0.48 8.13
N LEU A 85 -5.01 0.49 8.86
CA LEU A 85 -4.81 1.93 8.60
C LEU A 85 -3.37 2.40 8.80
N THR A 86 -2.55 1.62 9.51
CA THR A 86 -1.14 1.97 9.72
C THR A 86 -0.29 1.68 8.50
N ASP A 87 -0.68 0.67 7.71
CA ASP A 87 -0.07 0.28 6.45
C ASP A 87 -0.63 1.16 5.32
N ARG A 88 0.18 2.14 4.93
CA ARG A 88 -0.22 3.23 4.04
C ARG A 88 0.48 3.18 2.69
N ILE A 89 1.25 2.15 2.40
CA ILE A 89 2.01 2.04 1.15
C ILE A 89 1.21 1.23 0.13
N ALA A 90 1.37 1.54 -1.16
CA ALA A 90 0.71 0.77 -2.21
C ALA A 90 1.46 -0.52 -2.57
N CYS A 91 2.77 -0.56 -2.31
CA CYS A 91 3.67 -1.51 -2.97
C CYS A 91 3.59 -2.95 -2.43
N ASN A 92 3.06 -3.14 -1.23
CA ASN A 92 2.85 -4.46 -0.62
C ASN A 92 1.44 -5.01 -0.87
N LYS A 93 0.74 -4.51 -1.89
CA LYS A 93 -0.67 -4.83 -2.16
C LYS A 93 -0.90 -5.24 -3.60
N VAL A 94 -1.90 -6.09 -3.79
CA VAL A 94 -2.49 -6.43 -5.09
C VAL A 94 -3.97 -6.13 -5.03
N PHE A 95 -4.46 -5.28 -5.94
CA PHE A 95 -5.85 -4.84 -6.01
C PHE A 95 -6.56 -5.48 -7.18
N ARG A 96 -7.84 -5.82 -7.04
CA ARG A 96 -8.70 -6.07 -8.21
C ARG A 96 -8.87 -4.76 -8.99
N LYS A 97 -8.66 -4.80 -10.31
CA LYS A 97 -8.76 -3.62 -11.18
C LYS A 97 -10.17 -3.02 -11.17
N ASP A 98 -11.20 -3.86 -11.09
CA ASP A 98 -12.60 -3.40 -11.04
C ASP A 98 -12.90 -2.64 -9.76
N PHE A 99 -12.42 -3.10 -8.60
CA PHE A 99 -12.49 -2.35 -7.34
C PHE A 99 -11.83 -0.97 -7.48
N TRP A 100 -10.60 -0.96 -8.00
CA TRP A 100 -9.84 0.27 -8.20
C TRP A 100 -10.59 1.28 -9.08
N THR A 101 -11.20 0.79 -10.16
CA THR A 101 -11.93 1.61 -11.14
C THR A 101 -13.28 2.08 -10.60
N ARG A 102 -14.06 1.18 -9.97
CA ARG A 102 -15.37 1.47 -9.36
C ARG A 102 -15.31 2.59 -8.34
N HIS A 103 -14.23 2.66 -7.57
CA HIS A 103 -14.02 3.69 -6.55
C HIS A 103 -13.20 4.90 -7.03
N GLY A 104 -12.83 4.94 -8.32
CA GLY A 104 -12.11 6.06 -8.91
C GLY A 104 -10.76 6.34 -8.25
N LEU A 105 -10.06 5.28 -7.79
CA LEU A 105 -8.80 5.45 -7.08
C LEU A 105 -7.72 6.00 -8.03
N ARG A 106 -7.09 7.11 -7.61
CA ARG A 106 -5.99 7.76 -8.34
C ARG A 106 -5.01 8.38 -7.35
N PHE A 107 -3.73 8.25 -7.64
CA PHE A 107 -2.69 8.87 -6.83
C PHE A 107 -2.67 10.38 -7.07
N PRO A 108 -2.61 11.22 -6.03
CA PRO A 108 -2.40 12.65 -6.23
C PRO A 108 -1.04 12.91 -6.89
N VAL A 109 -1.00 13.96 -7.71
CA VAL A 109 0.19 14.37 -8.46
C VAL A 109 0.79 15.61 -7.80
N GLY A 110 2.12 15.67 -7.71
CA GLY A 110 2.84 16.85 -7.18
C GLY A 110 2.99 16.93 -5.66
N VAL A 111 2.56 15.90 -4.92
CA VAL A 111 2.64 15.83 -3.44
C VAL A 111 3.60 14.72 -2.99
N LEU A 112 4.24 14.91 -1.83
CA LEU A 112 4.92 13.82 -1.14
C LEU A 112 3.91 12.99 -0.33
N TYR A 113 4.21 11.70 -0.10
CA TYR A 113 3.32 10.77 0.61
C TYR A 113 1.98 10.52 -0.11
N GLU A 114 2.02 10.42 -1.44
CA GLU A 114 0.85 10.25 -2.29
C GLU A 114 0.06 8.96 -2.03
N ASP A 115 0.66 7.97 -1.37
CA ASP A 115 0.01 6.68 -1.10
C ASP A 115 -1.07 6.82 -0.04
N THR A 116 -0.81 7.57 1.04
CA THR A 116 -1.74 7.68 2.17
C THR A 116 -3.17 8.11 1.76
N PRO A 117 -3.35 9.17 0.92
CA PRO A 117 -4.68 9.59 0.48
C PRO A 117 -5.36 8.64 -0.52
N VAL A 118 -4.71 7.56 -0.93
CA VAL A 118 -5.30 6.50 -1.76
C VAL A 118 -5.54 5.24 -0.96
N ILE A 119 -4.52 4.78 -0.22
CA ILE A 119 -4.52 3.49 0.48
C ILE A 119 -5.44 3.49 1.70
N VAL A 120 -5.51 4.61 2.43
CA VAL A 120 -6.46 4.69 3.56
C VAL A 120 -7.91 4.67 3.06
N PRO A 121 -8.32 5.49 2.07
CA PRO A 121 -9.63 5.35 1.46
C PRO A 121 -9.88 3.96 0.87
N ALA A 122 -8.89 3.33 0.22
CA ALA A 122 -9.04 1.98 -0.32
C ALA A 122 -9.38 0.95 0.77
N HIS A 123 -8.70 1.00 1.93
CA HIS A 123 -9.03 0.14 3.08
C HIS A 123 -10.43 0.37 3.64
N PHE A 124 -10.95 1.60 3.55
CA PHE A 124 -12.29 1.94 4.02
C PHE A 124 -13.39 1.57 3.01
N LEU A 125 -13.10 1.66 1.71
CA LEU A 125 -14.06 1.41 0.63
C LEU A 125 -14.16 -0.07 0.23
N ALA A 126 -13.15 -0.88 0.55
CA ALA A 126 -13.18 -2.32 0.28
C ALA A 126 -14.25 -3.00 1.14
N GLU A 127 -15.02 -3.91 0.54
CA GLU A 127 -15.90 -4.81 1.28
C GLU A 127 -15.06 -5.72 2.18
N ALA A 128 -13.95 -6.22 1.65
CA ALA A 128 -13.05 -7.10 2.38
C ALA A 128 -11.61 -7.06 1.86
N VAL A 129 -10.66 -7.27 2.77
CA VAL A 129 -9.21 -7.28 2.51
C VAL A 129 -8.60 -8.57 3.02
N ASP A 130 -7.66 -9.14 2.27
CA ASP A 130 -6.86 -10.28 2.70
C ASP A 130 -5.52 -9.84 3.27
N ILE A 131 -5.05 -10.54 4.29
CA ILE A 131 -3.71 -10.43 4.87
C ILE A 131 -2.93 -11.69 4.53
N VAL A 132 -1.80 -11.52 3.82
CA VAL A 132 -0.79 -12.54 3.59
C VAL A 132 0.36 -12.33 4.58
N SER A 133 0.67 -13.33 5.39
CA SER A 133 1.67 -13.20 6.47
C SER A 133 3.12 -13.23 5.99
N GLU A 134 3.34 -13.88 4.86
CA GLU A 134 4.61 -14.04 4.18
C GLU A 134 5.12 -12.67 3.72
N PRO A 135 6.44 -12.45 3.73
CA PRO A 135 7.01 -11.26 3.11
C PRO A 135 6.66 -11.24 1.61
N VAL A 136 5.97 -10.19 1.17
CA VAL A 136 5.63 -9.96 -0.25
C VAL A 136 6.38 -8.79 -0.86
N TYR A 137 7.12 -8.04 -0.04
CA TYR A 137 7.86 -6.86 -0.48
C TYR A 137 9.14 -6.65 0.33
N TYR A 138 10.22 -6.34 -0.37
CA TYR A 138 11.49 -5.92 0.21
C TYR A 138 11.71 -4.43 -0.08
N TRP A 139 11.55 -3.63 0.96
CA TRP A 139 11.77 -2.19 0.93
C TRP A 139 13.27 -1.89 1.15
N ARG A 140 13.94 -1.40 0.12
CA ARG A 140 15.36 -1.04 0.16
C ARG A 140 15.60 0.18 1.03
N MET A 141 16.48 0.00 2.01
CA MET A 141 17.04 1.08 2.81
C MET A 141 18.31 1.58 2.12
N ARG A 142 18.37 2.88 1.81
CA ARG A 142 19.56 3.49 1.20
C ARG A 142 20.66 3.70 2.24
N GLU A 143 21.90 3.41 1.86
CA GLU A 143 23.13 3.65 2.63
C GLU A 143 24.01 4.68 1.90
N GLY A 144 24.76 5.53 2.63
CA GLY A 144 25.81 6.41 2.05
C GLY A 144 25.39 7.84 1.64
N GLU A 145 26.26 8.51 0.87
CA GLU A 145 26.19 9.95 0.48
C GLU A 145 24.99 10.35 -0.40
N ALA A 146 24.21 9.38 -0.91
CA ALA A 146 23.01 9.62 -1.71
C ALA A 146 21.86 10.30 -0.93
N GLY A 147 22.06 10.51 0.37
CA GLY A 147 21.11 11.16 1.27
C GLY A 147 19.91 10.27 1.61
N PRO A 148 19.16 10.62 2.66
CA PRO A 148 17.99 9.85 3.05
C PRO A 148 16.95 9.81 1.91
N SER A 149 16.26 8.67 1.74
CA SER A 149 15.07 8.63 0.89
C SER A 149 14.08 9.73 1.32
N ILE A 150 13.19 10.17 0.43
CA ILE A 150 12.24 11.24 0.74
C ILE A 150 11.44 10.91 2.03
N THR A 151 11.11 9.63 2.24
CA THR A 151 10.46 9.11 3.45
C THR A 151 11.32 9.15 4.71
N GLN A 152 12.65 9.23 4.58
CA GLN A 152 13.61 9.36 5.69
C GLN A 152 13.87 10.84 6.08
N ARG A 153 13.50 11.82 5.26
CA ARG A 153 13.60 13.27 5.57
C ARG A 153 12.43 13.77 6.43
N ARG A 154 12.23 13.11 7.58
CA ARG A 154 11.05 13.29 8.46
C ARG A 154 10.92 14.68 9.10
N THR A 155 11.97 15.49 9.10
CA THR A 155 12.03 16.80 9.77
C THR A 155 11.96 17.98 8.81
N GLU A 156 11.91 17.74 7.49
CA GLU A 156 11.79 18.83 6.52
C GLU A 156 10.39 19.47 6.57
N PRO A 157 10.27 20.81 6.56
CA PRO A 157 8.98 21.50 6.65
C PRO A 157 7.97 21.06 5.58
N ARG A 158 8.45 20.72 4.37
CA ARG A 158 7.61 20.21 3.28
C ARG A 158 7.05 18.83 3.61
N ALA A 159 7.87 17.92 4.14
CA ALA A 159 7.42 16.59 4.55
C ALA A 159 6.38 16.65 5.67
N VAL A 160 6.54 17.57 6.63
CA VAL A 160 5.55 17.79 7.70
C VAL A 160 4.24 18.33 7.14
N ARG A 161 4.28 19.34 6.26
CA ARG A 161 3.08 19.92 5.62
C ARG A 161 2.33 18.90 4.77
N ASP A 162 3.04 18.14 3.94
CA ASP A 162 2.42 17.15 3.05
C ASP A 162 1.79 16.00 3.85
N ARG A 163 2.44 15.58 4.95
CA ARG A 163 1.85 14.62 5.89
C ARG A 163 0.59 15.16 6.56
N ALA A 164 0.59 16.42 7.00
CA ALA A 164 -0.58 17.06 7.57
C ALA A 164 -1.73 17.13 6.55
N ALA A 165 -1.43 17.52 5.30
CA ALA A 165 -2.40 17.56 4.21
C ALA A 165 -3.00 16.18 3.92
N ALA A 166 -2.18 15.13 3.87
CA ALA A 166 -2.65 13.75 3.68
C ALA A 166 -3.60 13.32 4.81
N VAL A 167 -3.27 13.62 6.07
CA VAL A 167 -4.15 13.34 7.22
C VAL A 167 -5.45 14.13 7.12
N THR A 168 -5.41 15.42 6.77
CA THR A 168 -6.61 16.24 6.59
C THR A 168 -7.49 15.73 5.45
N GLN A 169 -6.91 15.31 4.33
CA GLN A 169 -7.64 14.75 3.19
C GLN A 169 -8.37 13.46 3.59
N VAL A 170 -7.66 12.55 4.27
CA VAL A 170 -8.25 11.32 4.82
C VAL A 170 -9.35 11.65 5.83
N SER A 171 -9.11 12.59 6.75
CA SER A 171 -10.10 12.98 7.76
C SER A 171 -11.37 13.55 7.13
N ARG A 172 -11.27 14.40 6.09
CA ARG A 172 -12.44 14.92 5.35
C ARG A 172 -13.17 13.81 4.60
N PHE A 173 -12.42 12.89 3.99
CA PHE A 173 -13.00 11.76 3.27
C PHE A 173 -13.87 10.89 4.20
N LEU A 174 -13.35 10.58 5.41
CA LEU A 174 -14.05 9.80 6.42
C LEU A 174 -15.22 10.59 7.05
N ALA A 175 -15.05 11.89 7.33
CA ALA A 175 -16.11 12.70 7.93
C ALA A 175 -17.37 12.82 7.04
N GLY A 176 -17.22 12.70 5.73
CA GLY A 176 -18.35 12.67 4.79
C GLY A 176 -19.07 11.32 4.68
N ARG A 177 -18.63 10.28 5.40
CA ARG A 177 -19.15 8.91 5.31
C ARG A 177 -19.25 8.29 6.71
N PRO A 178 -20.40 8.42 7.39
CA PRO A 178 -20.54 8.01 8.78
C PRO A 178 -20.43 6.50 8.98
N GLU A 179 -20.68 5.67 7.96
CA GLU A 179 -20.46 4.22 7.99
C GLU A 179 -19.82 3.72 6.69
N PRO A 180 -18.92 2.71 6.75
CA PRO A 180 -18.40 2.00 5.58
C PRO A 180 -19.44 1.06 4.96
#